data_AF-A0A6J6MWG4-F1
#
_entry.id   AF-A0A6J6MWG4-F1
#
_cell.length_a   1.000
_cell.length_b   1.000
_cell.length_c   1.000
_cell.angle_alpha   90.00
_cell.angle_beta   90.00
_cell.angle_gamma   90.00
#
_symmetry.space_group_name_H-M   'P 1'
#
loop_
_entity.id
_entity.type
_entity.pdbx_description
1 polymer ?
#
loop_
_entity_poly.entity_id
_entity_poly.type
_entity_poly.pdbx_seq_one_letter_code
_entity_poly.pdbx_strand_id
1 'polypeptide(L)'
;MRAYPDRNDPGHHVSRMSFYLKPGLAAMGDEITDFVTDLAQKFGNIIRDEDYVMAASQQTAVNSGAVKHVIFGRNEPTLHHYHQTYSKLLGEELLPLLAEAEVTAGR
;
A
#
# COMPACT_ATOMS: atom_id res chain seq x y z
N MET A 1 6.52 -1.57 -8.54
CA MET A 1 5.08 -1.91 -8.51
C MET A 1 4.31 -0.82 -9.23
N ARG A 2 3.20 -1.15 -9.89
CA ARG A 2 2.24 -0.17 -10.41
C ARG A 2 0.83 -0.60 -10.01
N ALA A 3 0.04 0.31 -9.45
CA ALA A 3 -1.36 0.10 -9.15
C ALA A 3 -2.23 0.77 -10.21
N TYR A 4 -3.20 0.05 -10.73
CA TYR A 4 -4.15 0.54 -11.73
C TYR A 4 -5.55 0.51 -11.12
N PRO A 5 -6.16 1.66 -10.82
CA PRO A 5 -7.50 1.70 -10.24
C PRO A 5 -8.53 1.17 -11.24
N ASP A 6 -9.55 0.48 -10.75
CA ASP A 6 -10.72 0.18 -11.55
C ASP A 6 -11.54 1.47 -11.76
N ARG A 7 -11.99 1.70 -12.99
CA ARG A 7 -12.75 2.91 -13.32
C ARG A 7 -14.20 2.84 -12.82
N ASN A 8 -14.72 1.64 -12.61
CA ASN A 8 -16.12 1.42 -12.26
C ASN A 8 -16.29 1.01 -10.79
N ASP A 9 -15.20 0.66 -10.10
CA ASP A 9 -15.20 0.25 -8.70
C ASP A 9 -14.07 0.95 -7.93
N PRO A 10 -14.36 2.01 -7.15
CA PRO A 10 -13.33 2.74 -6.41
C PRO A 10 -12.67 1.92 -5.30
N GLY A 11 -13.25 0.78 -4.90
CA GLY A 11 -12.67 -0.15 -3.92
C GLY A 11 -11.74 -1.20 -4.54
N HIS A 12 -11.58 -1.20 -5.87
CA HIS A 12 -10.83 -2.21 -6.60
C HIS A 12 -9.67 -1.62 -7.39
N HIS A 13 -8.54 -2.34 -7.42
CA HIS A 13 -7.40 -2.00 -8.26
C HIS A 13 -6.64 -3.27 -8.64
N VAL A 14 -5.93 -3.21 -9.77
CA VAL A 14 -4.99 -4.26 -10.18
C VAL A 14 -3.57 -3.81 -9.93
N SER A 15 -2.82 -4.60 -9.17
CA SER A 15 -1.41 -4.34 -8.89
C SER A 15 -0.50 -5.19 -9.78
N ARG A 16 0.34 -4.52 -10.58
CA ARG A 16 1.37 -5.15 -11.42
C ARG A 16 2.72 -5.07 -10.72
N MET A 17 3.25 -6.24 -10.38
CA MET A 17 4.60 -6.42 -9.87
C MET A 17 5.54 -6.83 -11.00
N SER A 18 6.75 -6.31 -10.99
CA SER A 18 7.78 -6.67 -11.98
C SER A 18 9.11 -6.66 -11.26
N PHE A 19 9.79 -7.81 -11.33
CA PHE A 19 11.10 -8.02 -10.74
C PHE A 19 12.15 -7.89 -11.84
N TYR A 20 13.25 -7.23 -11.53
CA TYR A 20 14.32 -6.96 -12.48
C TYR A 20 15.61 -7.56 -11.94
N LEU A 21 16.28 -8.33 -12.78
CA LEU A 21 17.61 -8.86 -12.52
C LEU A 21 18.65 -7.98 -13.22
N LYS A 22 19.76 -7.68 -12.53
CA LYS A 22 20.87 -6.95 -13.16
C LYS A 22 21.50 -7.81 -14.27
N PRO A 23 21.87 -7.24 -15.43
CA PRO A 23 22.45 -8.01 -16.54
C PRO A 23 23.66 -8.85 -16.13
N GLY A 24 24.53 -8.34 -15.25
CA GLY A 24 25.69 -9.08 -14.76
C GLY A 24 25.35 -10.33 -13.95
N LEU A 25 24.21 -10.36 -13.26
CA LEU A 25 23.73 -11.57 -12.55
C LEU A 25 23.07 -12.55 -13.52
N ALA A 26 22.30 -12.05 -14.49
CA ALA A 26 21.72 -12.90 -15.53
C ALA A 26 22.81 -13.60 -16.37
N ALA A 27 23.93 -12.91 -16.63
CA ALA A 27 25.08 -13.46 -17.35
C ALA A 27 25.82 -14.57 -16.58
N MET A 28 25.53 -14.79 -15.28
CA MET A 28 26.11 -15.88 -14.49
C MET A 28 25.49 -17.24 -14.82
N GLY A 29 24.43 -17.28 -15.63
CA GLY A 29 23.82 -18.50 -16.15
C GLY A 29 22.38 -18.73 -15.67
N ASP A 30 21.77 -19.76 -16.24
CA ASP A 30 20.35 -20.07 -16.05
C ASP A 30 20.03 -20.46 -14.61
N GLU A 31 20.93 -21.18 -13.91
CA GLU A 31 20.73 -21.58 -12.51
C GLU A 31 20.52 -20.37 -11.57
N ILE A 32 21.30 -19.30 -11.77
CA ILE A 32 21.14 -18.05 -11.00
C ILE A 32 19.82 -17.36 -11.37
N THR A 33 19.46 -17.38 -12.65
CA THR A 33 18.20 -16.77 -13.12
C THR A 33 16.98 -17.50 -12.58
N ASP A 34 17.02 -18.83 -12.55
CA ASP A 34 15.96 -19.68 -12.02
C ASP A 34 15.82 -19.50 -10.51
N PHE A 35 16.94 -19.48 -9.79
CA PHE A 35 16.94 -19.23 -8.35
C PHE A 35 16.34 -17.86 -8.00
N VAL A 36 16.72 -16.80 -8.73
CA VAL A 36 16.15 -15.47 -8.49
C VAL A 36 14.67 -15.41 -8.88
N THR A 37 14.28 -16.11 -9.95
CA THR A 37 12.87 -16.22 -10.36
C THR A 37 12.02 -16.87 -9.27
N ASP A 38 12.49 -17.98 -8.68
CA ASP A 38 11.80 -18.66 -7.57
C ASP A 38 11.66 -17.75 -6.35
N LEU A 39 12.72 -17.03 -5.97
CA LEU A 39 12.66 -16.05 -4.87
C LEU A 39 11.65 -14.94 -5.16
N ALA A 40 11.63 -14.41 -6.38
CA ALA A 40 10.69 -13.37 -6.78
C ALA A 40 9.24 -13.86 -6.73
N GLN A 41 8.97 -15.09 -7.16
CA GLN A 41 7.65 -15.72 -7.07
C GLN A 41 7.21 -15.91 -5.62
N LYS A 42 8.09 -16.43 -4.76
CA LYS A 42 7.80 -16.60 -3.32
C LYS A 42 7.49 -15.27 -2.65
N PHE A 43 8.28 -14.23 -2.93
CA PHE A 43 8.02 -12.90 -2.41
C PHE A 43 6.69 -12.32 -2.92
N GLY A 44 6.37 -12.53 -4.20
CA GLY A 44 5.07 -12.14 -4.76
C GLY A 44 3.88 -12.84 -4.09
N ASN A 45 4.03 -14.13 -3.74
CA ASN A 45 3.01 -14.87 -3.00
C ASN A 45 2.79 -14.29 -1.59
N ILE A 46 3.86 -13.96 -0.87
CA ILE A 46 3.76 -13.34 0.47
C ILE A 46 2.98 -12.03 0.39
N ILE A 47 3.31 -11.14 -0.55
CA ILE A 47 2.58 -9.87 -0.72
C ILE A 47 1.10 -10.11 -1.01
N ARG A 48 0.78 -11.07 -1.88
CA ARG A 48 -0.61 -11.42 -2.17
C ARG A 48 -1.34 -11.92 -0.93
N ASP A 49 -0.70 -12.81 -0.18
CA ASP A 49 -1.36 -13.54 0.91
C ASP A 49 -1.43 -12.72 2.21
N GLU A 50 -0.57 -11.71 2.37
CA GLU A 50 -0.55 -10.83 3.54
C GLU A 50 -1.10 -9.44 3.21
N ASP A 51 -0.41 -8.67 2.36
CA ASP A 51 -0.72 -7.26 2.12
C ASP A 51 -2.11 -7.09 1.48
N TYR A 52 -2.45 -7.90 0.47
CA TYR A 52 -3.75 -7.77 -0.19
C TYR A 52 -4.90 -8.23 0.70
N VAL A 53 -4.68 -9.24 1.54
CA VAL A 53 -5.69 -9.68 2.52
C VAL A 53 -5.95 -8.57 3.54
N MET A 54 -4.91 -7.89 4.02
CA MET A 54 -5.07 -6.74 4.91
C MET A 54 -5.77 -5.56 4.22
N ALA A 55 -5.38 -5.21 3.00
CA ALA A 55 -6.02 -4.13 2.24
C ALA A 55 -7.52 -4.41 1.99
N ALA A 56 -7.88 -5.63 1.59
CA ALA A 56 -9.26 -6.03 1.38
C ALA A 56 -10.09 -5.99 2.68
N SER A 57 -9.49 -6.40 3.81
CA SER A 57 -10.11 -6.30 5.13
C SER A 57 -10.39 -4.84 5.52
N GLN A 58 -9.42 -3.95 5.31
CA GLN A 58 -9.59 -2.51 5.55
C GLN A 58 -10.71 -1.92 4.68
N GLN A 59 -10.74 -2.25 3.38
CA GLN A 59 -11.80 -1.78 2.48
C GLN A 59 -13.18 -2.30 2.92
N THR A 60 -13.27 -3.55 3.36
CA THR A 60 -14.51 -4.13 3.91
C THR A 60 -14.98 -3.37 5.15
N ALA A 61 -14.06 -3.06 6.07
CA ALA A 61 -14.36 -2.30 7.27
C ALA A 61 -14.85 -0.87 6.94
N VAL A 62 -14.21 -0.20 5.97
CA VAL A 62 -14.63 1.13 5.50
C VAL A 62 -16.02 1.07 4.84
N ASN A 63 -16.26 0.09 3.97
CA ASN A 63 -17.56 -0.11 3.30
C ASN A 63 -18.71 -0.39 4.27
N SER A 64 -18.42 -0.95 5.45
CA SER A 64 -19.44 -1.17 6.49
C SER A 64 -19.97 0.13 7.11
N GLY A 65 -19.25 1.25 6.95
CA GLY A 65 -19.57 2.52 7.56
C GLY A 65 -19.30 2.60 9.07
N ALA A 66 -18.78 1.54 9.70
CA ALA A 66 -18.40 1.53 11.11
C ALA A 66 -17.15 2.38 11.39
N VAL A 67 -16.23 2.47 10.43
CA VAL A 67 -15.02 3.30 10.51
C VAL A 67 -15.36 4.75 10.11
N LYS A 68 -15.35 5.68 11.07
CA LYS A 68 -15.63 7.10 10.81
C LYS A 68 -14.39 7.92 10.50
N HIS A 69 -13.26 7.54 11.10
CA HIS A 69 -11.98 8.22 10.95
C HIS A 69 -10.85 7.20 10.92
N VAL A 70 -9.77 7.54 10.22
CA VAL A 70 -8.51 6.80 10.23
C VAL A 70 -7.44 7.69 10.83
N ILE A 71 -6.67 7.17 11.78
CA ILE A 71 -5.56 7.89 12.41
C ILE A 71 -4.27 7.24 11.94
N PHE A 72 -3.43 8.02 11.25
CA PHE A 72 -2.10 7.58 10.89
C PHE A 72 -1.14 7.78 12.06
N GLY A 73 -0.34 6.76 12.32
CA GLY A 73 0.62 6.74 13.42
C GLY A 73 1.79 7.71 13.20
N ARG A 74 2.54 7.96 14.27
CA ARG A 74 3.78 8.76 14.24
C ARG A 74 4.82 8.23 13.26
N ASN A 75 4.84 6.91 13.04
CA ASN A 75 5.79 6.23 12.15
C ASN A 75 5.30 6.16 10.69
N GLU A 76 4.23 6.87 10.34
CA GLU A 76 3.65 6.84 9.00
C GLU A 76 3.71 8.19 8.26
N PRO A 77 4.81 8.99 8.33
CA PRO A 77 4.88 10.33 7.75
C PRO A 77 4.62 10.36 6.24
N THR A 78 4.91 9.26 5.54
CA THR A 78 4.61 9.10 4.11
C THR A 78 3.11 9.01 3.84
N LEU A 79 2.32 8.38 4.71
CA LEU A 79 0.85 8.35 4.59
C LEU A 79 0.26 9.73 4.85
N HIS A 80 0.75 10.45 5.86
CA HIS A 80 0.37 11.85 6.11
C HIS A 80 0.59 12.71 4.85
N HIS A 81 1.80 12.65 4.28
CA HIS A 81 2.13 13.40 3.07
C HIS A 81 1.28 13.01 1.86
N TYR A 82 1.05 11.70 1.66
CA TYR A 82 0.23 11.19 0.57
C TYR A 82 -1.20 11.74 0.64
N HIS A 83 -1.87 11.61 1.78
CA HIS A 83 -3.25 12.07 1.92
C HIS A 83 -3.38 13.59 1.85
N GLN A 84 -2.47 14.36 2.47
CA GLN A 84 -2.48 15.82 2.33
C GLN A 84 -2.26 16.27 0.88
N THR A 85 -1.47 15.53 0.09
CA THR A 85 -1.28 15.82 -1.33
C THR A 85 -2.57 15.66 -2.11
N TYR A 86 -3.32 14.58 -1.88
CA TYR A 86 -4.62 14.38 -2.53
C TYR A 86 -5.64 15.43 -2.09
N SER A 87 -5.76 15.71 -0.79
CA SER A 87 -6.67 16.76 -0.32
C SER A 87 -6.36 18.11 -0.95
N LYS A 88 -5.08 18.49 -1.05
CA LYS A 88 -4.67 19.71 -1.77
C LYS A 88 -5.10 19.71 -3.24
N LEU A 89 -4.88 18.60 -3.95
CA LEU A 89 -5.22 18.48 -5.37
C LEU A 89 -6.73 18.45 -5.63
N LEU A 90 -7.51 17.95 -4.67
CA LEU A 90 -8.96 17.91 -4.71
C LEU A 90 -9.60 19.21 -4.18
N GLY A 91 -8.82 20.13 -3.63
CA GLY A 91 -9.32 21.37 -3.03
C GLY A 91 -9.99 21.18 -1.67
N GLU A 92 -9.68 20.09 -0.98
CA GLU A 92 -10.15 19.77 0.37
C GLU A 92 -9.32 20.46 1.45
N GLU A 93 -9.84 20.51 2.67
CA GLU A 93 -9.14 21.03 3.83
C GLU A 93 -7.92 20.18 4.19
N LEU A 94 -6.80 20.84 4.52
CA LEU A 94 -5.59 20.16 5.00
C LEU A 94 -5.72 19.89 6.50
N LEU A 95 -5.67 18.62 6.87
CA LEU A 95 -5.77 18.20 8.26
C LEU A 95 -4.44 18.43 9.01
N PRO A 96 -4.46 19.02 10.22
CA PRO A 96 -3.27 19.18 11.04
C PRO A 96 -2.80 17.83 11.62
N LEU A 97 -1.53 17.77 12.04
CA LEU A 97 -1.05 16.67 12.85
C LEU A 97 -1.63 16.80 14.27
N LEU A 98 -2.11 15.69 14.81
CA LEU A 98 -2.65 15.62 16.17
C LEU A 98 -1.53 15.47 17.20
N ALA A 99 -1.63 16.18 18.31
CA ALA A 99 -0.82 15.90 19.49
C ALA A 99 -1.27 14.59 20.15
N GLU A 100 -0.35 13.92 20.85
CA GLU A 100 -0.63 12.65 21.53
C GLU A 100 -1.79 12.77 22.54
N ALA A 101 -1.89 13.90 23.24
CA ALA A 101 -2.99 14.19 24.16
C ALA A 101 -4.36 14.23 23.46
N GLU A 102 -4.43 14.71 22.21
CA GLU A 102 -5.68 14.80 21.45
C GLU A 102 -6.17 13.43 20.97
N VAL A 103 -5.24 12.49 20.72
CA VAL A 103 -5.56 11.11 20.30
C VAL A 103 -5.99 10.25 21.49
N THR A 104 -5.42 10.49 22.67
CA THR A 104 -5.63 9.65 23.87
C THR A 104 -6.76 10.12 24.77
N ALA A 105 -7.09 11.43 24.78
CA ALA A 105 -8.17 11.98 25.60
C ALA A 105 -9.59 11.65 25.10
N GLY A 106 -9.73 11.08 23.89
CA GLY A 106 -11.00 10.66 23.29
C GLY A 106 -11.37 9.19 23.50
N ARG A 107 -10.70 8.48 24.41
CA ARG A 107 -11.02 7.09 24.81
C ARG A 107 -11.57 7.02 26.23
#